data_AF-A0A8X6G2K8-F1
#
_entry.id   AF-A0A8X6G2K8-F1
#
_cell.length_a   1.000
_cell.length_b   1.000
_cell.length_c   1.000
_cell.angle_alpha   90.00
_cell.angle_beta   90.00
_cell.angle_gamma   90.00
#
_symmetry.space_group_name_H-M   'P 1'
#
loop_
_entity.id
_entity.type
_entity.pdbx_description
1 polymer ?
#
loop_
_entity_poly.entity_id
_entity_poly.type
_entity_poly.pdbx_seq_one_letter_code
_entity_poly.pdbx_strand_id
1 'polypeptide(L)'
;MHQKRFTRSSEEDYKTARRNEKRIHKAKKRLFYEELLKDAEHLKSSNESRAFYKIINNSRKDFKSRVTICRNSDGEILSNPTEISQRWVEYFSDLLNAAHTNNAVFVPHQNYQDIQVPPPD
;
A
#
# COMPACT_ATOMS: atom_id res chain seq x y z
N MET A 1 -15.58 0.76 -32.82
CA MET A 1 -14.24 1.26 -32.39
C MET A 1 -13.85 2.38 -33.34
N HIS A 2 -14.00 3.66 -32.95
CA HIS A 2 -13.66 4.78 -33.85
C HIS A 2 -12.14 4.96 -33.90
N GLN A 3 -11.55 4.66 -35.05
CA GLN A 3 -10.12 4.85 -35.31
C GLN A 3 -9.85 6.37 -35.34
N LYS A 4 -9.31 6.92 -34.25
CA LYS A 4 -8.83 8.32 -34.24
C LYS A 4 -7.72 8.42 -35.28
N ARG A 5 -7.96 9.19 -36.35
CA ARG A 5 -6.92 9.50 -37.32
C ARG A 5 -5.87 10.33 -36.61
N PHE A 6 -4.69 9.76 -36.39
CA PHE A 6 -3.53 10.48 -35.88
C PHE A 6 -3.16 11.56 -36.90
N THR A 7 -3.61 12.80 -36.66
CA THR A 7 -3.16 13.94 -37.43
C THR A 7 -1.77 14.32 -36.95
N ARG A 8 -0.95 14.89 -37.85
CA ARG A 8 0.38 15.41 -37.49
C ARG A 8 0.33 16.36 -36.29
N SER A 9 -0.75 17.15 -36.17
CA SER A 9 -1.00 18.02 -35.02
C SER A 9 -1.18 17.22 -33.72
N SER A 10 -2.06 16.22 -33.72
CA SER A 10 -2.33 15.40 -32.53
C SER A 10 -1.08 14.65 -32.04
N GLU A 11 -0.20 14.24 -32.97
CA GLU A 11 1.06 13.59 -32.61
C GLU A 11 2.04 14.57 -31.95
N GLU A 12 2.18 15.79 -32.50
CA GLU A 12 3.03 16.83 -31.91
C GLU A 12 2.50 17.33 -30.56
N ASP A 13 1.19 17.42 -30.39
CA ASP A 13 0.56 17.75 -29.10
C ASP A 13 0.90 16.70 -28.04
N TYR A 14 0.77 15.41 -28.39
CA TYR A 14 1.15 14.32 -27.50
C TYR A 14 2.65 14.35 -27.14
N LYS A 15 3.53 14.55 -28.13
CA LYS A 15 4.98 14.66 -27.89
C LYS A 15 5.30 15.81 -26.95
N THR A 16 4.66 16.97 -27.15
CA THR A 16 4.84 18.15 -26.32
C THR A 16 4.35 17.92 -24.89
N ALA A 17 3.15 17.35 -24.73
CA ALA A 17 2.60 16.98 -23.43
C ALA A 17 3.52 15.99 -22.69
N ARG A 18 4.01 14.94 -23.38
CA ARG A 18 4.93 13.94 -22.82
C ARG A 18 6.27 14.55 -22.42
N ARG A 19 6.84 15.45 -23.23
CA ARG A 19 8.07 16.19 -22.87
C ARG A 19 7.86 17.02 -21.61
N ASN A 20 6.73 17.74 -21.52
CA ASN A 20 6.40 18.55 -20.35
C ASN A 20 6.19 17.68 -19.09
N GLU A 21 5.45 16.58 -19.20
CA GLU A 21 5.25 15.59 -18.14
C GLU A 21 6.60 15.09 -17.61
N LYS A 22 7.49 14.62 -18.49
CA LYS A 22 8.83 14.15 -18.09
C LYS A 22 9.68 15.24 -17.47
N ARG A 23 9.59 16.48 -17.95
CA ARG A 23 10.28 17.64 -17.36
C ARG A 23 9.81 17.87 -15.92
N ILE A 24 8.49 17.86 -15.69
CA ILE A 24 7.90 18.03 -14.36
C ILE A 24 8.31 16.88 -13.43
N HIS A 25 8.21 15.63 -13.89
CA HIS A 25 8.60 14.47 -13.10
C HIS A 25 10.07 14.51 -12.68
N LYS A 26 10.97 14.87 -13.61
CA LYS A 26 12.40 15.03 -13.31
C LYS A 26 12.65 16.16 -12.30
N ALA A 27 11.98 17.31 -12.48
CA ALA A 27 12.11 18.43 -11.56
C ALA A 27 11.63 18.08 -10.15
N LYS A 28 10.44 17.47 -10.02
CA LYS A 28 9.90 17.01 -8.73
C LYS A 28 10.79 15.96 -8.08
N LYS A 29 11.29 14.99 -8.85
CA LYS A 29 12.22 13.96 -8.36
C LYS A 29 13.51 14.59 -7.83
N ARG A 30 14.06 15.59 -8.53
CA ARG A 30 15.25 16.31 -8.07
C ARG A 30 15.01 17.07 -6.77
N LEU A 31 13.93 17.86 -6.70
CA LEU A 31 13.57 18.61 -5.50
C LEU A 31 13.41 17.70 -4.28
N PHE A 32 12.73 16.56 -4.46
CA PHE A 32 12.56 15.57 -3.40
C PHE A 32 13.91 15.07 -2.85
N TYR A 33 14.89 14.77 -3.71
CA TYR A 33 16.21 14.34 -3.24
C TYR A 33 17.01 15.47 -2.59
N GLU A 34 16.91 16.70 -3.12
CA GLU A 34 17.56 17.87 -2.50
C GLU A 34 17.05 18.10 -1.08
N GLU A 35 15.74 18.01 -0.87
CA GLU A 35 15.11 18.10 0.45
C GLU A 35 15.55 16.95 1.36
N LEU A 36 15.52 15.71 0.87
CA LEU A 36 15.96 14.53 1.62
C LEU A 36 17.42 14.63 2.09
N LEU A 37 18.31 15.20 1.26
CA LEU A 37 19.72 15.40 1.60
C LEU A 37 19.89 16.49 2.65
N LYS A 38 19.17 17.62 2.51
CA LYS A 38 19.18 18.69 3.52
C LYS A 38 18.71 18.19 4.88
N ASP A 39 17.64 17.39 4.91
CA ASP A 39 17.13 16.77 6.13
C ASP A 39 18.17 15.82 6.75
N ALA A 40 18.84 15.01 5.93
CA ALA A 40 19.89 14.12 6.40
C ALA A 40 21.10 14.90 6.96
N GLU A 41 21.51 16.01 6.33
CA GLU A 41 22.57 16.89 6.82
C GLU A 41 22.19 17.53 8.16
N HIS A 42 20.96 18.01 8.30
CA HIS A 42 20.44 18.57 9.55
C HIS A 42 20.40 17.52 10.67
N LEU A 43 19.92 16.31 10.41
CA LEU A 43 19.89 15.25 11.43
C LEU A 43 21.29 14.82 11.87
N LYS A 44 22.26 14.87 10.95
CA LYS A 44 23.66 14.62 11.27
C LYS A 44 24.22 15.72 12.17
N SER A 45 23.94 16.99 11.88
CA SER A 45 24.43 18.12 12.70
C SER A 45 23.76 18.18 14.07
N SER A 46 22.50 17.75 14.19
CA SER A 46 21.78 17.65 15.45
C SER A 46 22.07 16.36 16.25
N ASN A 47 23.00 15.52 15.79
CA ASN A 47 23.37 14.24 16.40
C ASN A 47 22.21 13.23 16.55
N GLU A 48 21.18 13.35 15.71
CA GLU A 48 20.00 12.47 15.68
C GLU A 48 20.29 11.20 14.86
N SER A 49 21.27 10.41 15.34
CA SER A 49 21.84 9.26 14.63
C SER A 49 20.79 8.24 14.15
N ARG A 50 19.79 7.92 14.98
CA ARG A 50 18.72 6.97 14.64
C ARG A 50 17.88 7.46 13.47
N ALA A 51 17.48 8.73 13.48
CA ALA A 51 16.69 9.33 12.42
C ALA A 51 17.52 9.46 11.13
N PHE A 52 18.78 9.86 11.24
CA PHE A 52 19.71 9.91 10.12
C PHE A 52 19.82 8.56 9.41
N TYR A 53 20.15 7.49 10.14
CA TYR A 53 20.26 6.16 9.53
C TYR A 53 18.91 5.63 9.02
N LYS A 54 17.78 6.02 9.61
CA LYS A 54 16.45 5.68 9.07
C LYS A 54 16.26 6.27 7.66
N ILE A 55 16.66 7.53 7.43
CA ILE A 55 16.60 8.15 6.10
C ILE A 55 17.53 7.43 5.12
N ILE A 56 18.79 7.21 5.49
CA ILE A 56 19.78 6.53 4.63
C ILE A 56 19.37 5.10 4.29
N ASN A 57 18.85 4.35 5.27
CA ASN A 57 18.38 2.98 5.03
C ASN A 57 17.13 2.95 4.16
N ASN A 58 16.27 3.97 4.24
CA ASN A 58 15.11 4.07 3.38
C ASN A 58 15.47 4.50 1.95
N SER A 59 16.45 5.38 1.76
CA SER A 59 16.89 5.81 0.43
C SER A 59 17.58 4.70 -0.36
N ARG A 60 18.21 3.74 0.33
CA ARG A 60 18.81 2.53 -0.27
C ARG A 60 17.82 1.44 -0.64
N LYS A 61 16.57 1.50 -0.14
CA LYS A 61 15.57 0.47 -0.44
C LYS A 61 15.06 0.64 -1.85
N ASP A 62 14.89 -0.50 -2.53
CA ASP A 62 14.17 -0.53 -3.80
C ASP A 62 12.72 -0.11 -3.62
N PHE A 63 12.14 0.42 -4.70
CA PHE A 63 10.73 0.73 -4.74
C PHE A 63 9.89 -0.55 -4.62
N LYS A 64 9.16 -0.68 -3.52
CA LYS A 64 8.16 -1.74 -3.32
C LYS A 64 6.77 -1.16 -3.55
N SER A 65 6.08 -1.58 -4.61
CA SER A 65 4.72 -1.14 -4.85
C SER A 65 3.81 -1.63 -3.73
N ARG A 66 3.18 -0.70 -3.02
CA ARG A 66 2.13 -1.03 -2.06
C ARG A 66 0.82 -1.13 -2.84
N VAL A 67 0.40 -2.35 -3.16
CA VAL A 67 -0.92 -2.58 -3.78
C VAL A 67 -1.94 -2.67 -2.64
N THR A 68 -2.38 -1.50 -2.17
CA THR A 68 -3.44 -1.39 -1.16
C THR A 68 -4.77 -1.06 -1.83
N ILE A 69 -5.10 -1.73 -2.93
CA ILE A 69 -6.38 -1.56 -3.61
C ILE A 69 -7.11 -2.90 -3.64
N CYS A 70 -8.41 -2.90 -3.39
CA CYS A 70 -9.24 -4.10 -3.45
C CYS A 70 -10.57 -3.81 -4.14
N ARG A 71 -11.30 -4.84 -4.55
CA ARG A 71 -12.65 -4.66 -5.11
C ARG A 71 -13.70 -4.75 -4.02
N ASN A 72 -14.75 -3.94 -4.12
CA ASN A 72 -15.95 -4.12 -3.30
C ASN A 72 -16.77 -5.34 -3.79
N SER A 73 -17.92 -5.60 -3.17
CA SER A 73 -18.86 -6.65 -3.58
C SER A 73 -19.38 -6.45 -5.01
N ASP A 74 -19.54 -5.20 -5.43
CA ASP A 74 -20.10 -4.81 -6.74
C ASP A 74 -19.04 -4.77 -7.87
N GLY A 75 -17.77 -5.04 -7.53
CA GLY A 75 -16.64 -5.07 -8.47
C GLY A 75 -15.93 -3.73 -8.69
N GLU A 76 -16.33 -2.66 -8.01
CA GLU A 76 -15.66 -1.35 -8.03
C GLU A 76 -14.35 -1.35 -7.23
N ILE A 77 -13.39 -0.54 -7.65
CA ILE A 77 -12.05 -0.49 -7.03
C ILE A 77 -12.07 0.48 -5.84
N LEU A 78 -11.88 -0.08 -4.65
CA LEU A 78 -11.65 0.67 -3.42
C LEU A 78 -10.16 1.02 -3.30
N SER A 79 -9.90 2.31 -3.10
CA SER A 79 -8.54 2.85 -2.85
C SER A 79 -8.43 3.57 -1.50
N ASN A 80 -9.55 3.83 -0.84
CA ASN A 80 -9.60 4.45 0.48
C ASN A 80 -9.27 3.40 1.56
N PRO A 81 -8.26 3.63 2.43
CA PRO A 81 -7.88 2.70 3.48
C PRO A 81 -9.04 2.28 4.41
N THR A 82 -9.95 3.21 4.72
CA THR A 82 -11.10 2.94 5.60
C THR A 82 -12.07 1.98 4.95
N GLU A 83 -12.38 2.20 3.66
CA GLU A 83 -13.28 1.34 2.88
C GLU A 83 -12.67 -0.04 2.67
N ILE A 84 -11.36 -0.12 2.43
CA ILE A 84 -10.65 -1.40 2.31
C ILE A 84 -10.73 -2.19 3.62
N SER A 85 -10.52 -1.53 4.76
CA SER A 85 -10.65 -2.16 6.08
C SER A 85 -12.07 -2.69 6.29
N GLN A 86 -13.07 -1.87 5.98
CA GLN A 86 -14.48 -2.24 6.11
C GLN A 86 -14.83 -3.43 5.21
N ARG A 87 -14.34 -3.43 3.97
CA ARG A 87 -14.52 -4.54 3.01
C ARG A 87 -13.94 -5.86 3.53
N TRP A 88 -12.80 -5.82 4.22
CA TRP A 88 -12.23 -7.01 4.86
C TRP A 88 -13.09 -7.52 6.01
N VAL A 89 -13.65 -6.62 6.84
CA VAL A 89 -14.58 -7.00 7.91
C VAL A 89 -15.80 -7.71 7.34
N GLU A 90 -16.42 -7.13 6.30
CA GLU A 90 -17.57 -7.73 5.61
C GLU A 90 -17.22 -9.09 5.00
N TYR A 91 -16.11 -9.16 4.26
CA TYR A 91 -15.65 -10.40 3.63
C TYR A 91 -15.49 -11.55 4.64
N PHE A 92 -14.79 -11.28 5.75
CA PHE A 92 -14.55 -12.31 6.75
C PHE A 92 -15.79 -12.61 7.58
N SER A 93 -16.65 -11.63 7.85
CA SER A 93 -17.94 -11.86 8.48
C SER A 93 -18.77 -12.82 7.63
N ASP A 94 -18.92 -12.56 6.33
CA ASP A 94 -19.69 -13.42 5.44
C ASP A 94 -19.06 -14.81 5.32
N LEU A 95 -17.74 -14.87 5.14
CA LEU A 95 -17.02 -16.14 4.98
C LEU A 95 -17.12 -17.03 6.22
N LEU A 96 -16.95 -16.46 7.42
CA LEU A 96 -16.89 -17.23 8.67
C LEU A 96 -18.29 -17.52 9.22
N ASN A 97 -19.26 -16.61 9.02
CA ASN A 97 -20.62 -16.80 9.52
C ASN A 97 -21.51 -17.60 8.55
N ALA A 98 -21.15 -17.72 7.26
CA ALA A 98 -21.89 -18.56 6.31
C ALA A 98 -21.85 -20.06 6.63
N ALA A 99 -20.84 -20.53 7.39
CA ALA A 99 -20.78 -21.93 7.84
C ALA A 99 -21.70 -22.23 9.05
N HIS A 100 -22.20 -21.21 9.75
CA HIS A 100 -23.02 -21.39 10.95
C HIS A 100 -24.53 -21.47 10.68
N THR A 101 -24.99 -21.31 9.44
CA THR A 101 -26.42 -21.42 9.09
C THR A 101 -26.87 -22.86 8.79
N ASN A 102 -25.96 -23.83 8.79
CA ASN A 102 -26.31 -25.26 8.76
C ASN A 102 -25.64 -26.00 9.93
N ASN A 103 -26.40 -26.18 11.00
CA ASN A 103 -26.06 -26.82 12.29
C ASN A 103 -25.34 -25.92 13.30
N ALA A 104 -26.12 -25.08 13.97
CA ALA A 104 -25.79 -24.62 15.32
C ALA A 104 -25.78 -25.82 16.28
N VAL A 105 -24.70 -26.60 16.28
CA VAL A 105 -24.29 -27.35 17.47
C VAL A 105 -23.50 -26.36 18.30
N PHE A 106 -24.13 -25.86 19.37
CA PHE A 106 -23.45 -25.15 20.43
C PHE A 106 -22.37 -26.08 21.00
N VAL A 107 -21.11 -25.88 20.61
CA VAL A 107 -19.97 -26.50 21.29
C VAL A 107 -19.53 -25.49 22.35
N PRO A 108 -19.74 -25.77 23.65
CA PRO A 108 -19.32 -24.86 24.70
C PRO A 108 -17.80 -24.67 24.62
N HIS A 109 -17.35 -23.44 24.82
CA HIS A 109 -15.93 -23.09 24.93
C HIS A 109 -15.31 -23.89 26.08
N GLN A 110 -14.57 -24.97 25.76
CA GLN A 110 -13.74 -25.65 26.75
C GLN A 110 -12.58 -24.72 27.10
N ASN A 111 -12.55 -24.31 28.36
CA ASN A 111 -11.52 -23.47 28.93
C ASN A 111 -10.21 -24.29 28.98
N TYR A 112 -9.30 -24.06 28.04
CA TYR A 112 -8.00 -24.75 27.94
C TYR A 112 -6.99 -24.22 28.97
N GLN A 113 -7.32 -24.25 30.26
CA GLN A 113 -6.42 -23.77 31.31
C GLN A 113 -5.82 -24.87 32.19
N ASP A 114 -6.00 -26.16 31.89
CA ASP A 114 -5.36 -27.25 32.64
C ASP A 114 -4.80 -28.37 31.75
N ILE A 115 -4.12 -28.04 30.65
CA ILE A 115 -3.22 -29.01 30.02
C ILE A 115 -1.87 -28.90 30.72
N GLN A 116 -1.66 -29.70 31.76
CA GLN A 116 -0.31 -29.95 32.27
C GLN A 116 0.48 -30.69 31.18
N VAL A 117 1.32 -29.95 30.46
CA VAL A 117 2.30 -30.54 29.55
C VAL A 117 3.36 -31.24 30.42
N PRO A 118 3.51 -32.58 30.35
CA PRO A 118 4.57 -33.24 31.11
C PRO A 118 5.95 -32.81 30.56
N PRO A 119 6.99 -32.78 31.42
CA PRO A 119 8.34 -32.40 31.00
C PRO A 119 8.87 -33.36 29.91
N PRO A 120 9.65 -32.85 28.96
CA PRO A 120 10.28 -33.69 27.95
C PRO A 120 11.39 -34.57 28.56
N ASP A 121 11.47 -35.82 28.11
CA ASP A 121 12.59 -36.75 28.34
C ASP A 121 13.86 -36.31 27.59
#